data_AF-A0A4Q2CZM1-F1
#
_entry.id   AF-A0A4Q2CZM1-F1
#
_cell.length_a   1.000
_cell.length_b   1.000
_cell.length_c   1.000
_cell.angle_alpha   90.00
_cell.angle_beta   90.00
_cell.angle_gamma   90.00
#
_symmetry.space_group_name_H-M   'P 1'
#
loop_
_entity.id
_entity.type
_entity.pdbx_description
1 polymer ?
#
loop_
_entity_poly.entity_id
_entity_poly.type
_entity_poly.pdbx_seq_one_letter_code
_entity_poly.pdbx_strand_id
1 'polypeptide(L)'
;MDKIRASVDGICAWSKFLLVVDLQLTVLNDQKVLFKFREGSMEQYLQTPRMISQILDLDASLPPDFFSTAEFSDLLVWLWTAKDKDGALWSIKKSSEILSQGCPIIDLMLTTVEGKDGKEGLLLHLASRPRRYIDAVVESIVERAKLVQDNADSQHPEQVMMFLLGLFEIALALRTNTWVQHGLSASHYLARFSSALEEVTRSLFKIQSKLPTKLLIHKGIFTLAVLANHDHRRSLLDWRDLLAGKLLLTLGRVLVVPVSEPNDDRMPFTRQGAHEASDDLLQTIAARIAFPSVLSRLALGLPNNELASIPINKDTENLWKVINAAKENLRIYRFLKETNTSYLCDYPKVRPLLFFFHIYQYGSDLERP
;
A
#
# COMPACT_ATOMS: atom_id res chain seq x y z
N MET A 1 36.12 -13.61 1.28
CA MET A 1 35.20 -12.63 0.67
C MET A 1 35.34 -12.58 -0.84
N ASP A 2 36.54 -12.42 -1.40
CA ASP A 2 36.77 -12.30 -2.86
C ASP A 2 36.16 -13.43 -3.71
N LYS A 3 36.21 -14.68 -3.22
CA LYS A 3 35.58 -15.81 -3.91
C LYS A 3 34.07 -15.69 -4.02
N ILE A 4 33.39 -15.14 -3.01
CA ILE A 4 31.94 -14.91 -3.02
C ILE A 4 31.61 -13.81 -4.01
N ARG A 5 32.34 -12.69 -3.96
CA ARG A 5 32.18 -11.56 -4.89
C ARG A 5 32.33 -11.99 -6.35
N ALA A 6 33.37 -12.77 -6.65
CA ALA A 6 33.60 -13.29 -8.00
C ALA A 6 32.55 -14.33 -8.46
N SER A 7 31.71 -14.83 -7.55
CA SER A 7 30.73 -15.89 -7.83
C SER A 7 29.28 -15.42 -7.70
N VAL A 8 29.01 -14.13 -7.52
CA VAL A 8 27.65 -13.59 -7.30
C VAL A 8 26.66 -14.05 -8.37
N ASP A 9 27.00 -13.87 -9.65
CA ASP A 9 26.16 -14.31 -10.78
C ASP A 9 25.91 -15.82 -10.72
N GLY A 10 26.96 -16.59 -10.43
CA GLY A 10 26.89 -18.04 -10.28
C GLY A 10 25.98 -18.47 -9.12
N ILE A 11 26.06 -17.79 -7.97
CA ILE A 11 25.21 -18.03 -6.80
C ILE A 11 23.74 -17.75 -7.15
N CYS A 12 23.46 -16.62 -7.82
CA CYS A 12 22.11 -16.23 -8.19
C CYS A 12 21.52 -17.17 -9.26
N ALA A 13 22.28 -17.47 -10.31
CA ALA A 13 21.89 -18.39 -11.37
C ALA A 13 21.68 -19.81 -10.84
N TRP A 14 22.57 -20.30 -9.96
CA TRP A 14 22.45 -21.61 -9.34
C TRP A 14 21.24 -21.69 -8.41
N SER A 15 21.02 -20.67 -7.59
CA SER A 15 19.82 -20.59 -6.73
C SER A 15 18.54 -20.63 -7.56
N LYS A 16 18.50 -19.87 -8.66
CA LYS A 16 17.39 -19.91 -9.62
C LYS A 16 17.23 -21.28 -10.26
N PHE A 17 18.33 -21.93 -10.66
CA PHE A 17 18.32 -23.28 -11.22
C PHE A 17 17.77 -24.31 -10.23
N LEU A 18 18.17 -24.26 -8.95
CA LEU A 18 17.63 -25.14 -7.91
C LEU A 18 16.13 -24.92 -7.73
N LEU A 19 15.67 -23.66 -7.68
CA LEU A 19 14.24 -23.34 -7.70
C LEU A 19 13.53 -23.88 -8.95
N VAL A 20 14.21 -23.95 -10.08
CA VAL A 20 13.62 -24.47 -11.33
C VAL A 20 13.54 -26.00 -11.32
N VAL A 21 14.60 -26.66 -10.88
CA VAL A 21 14.76 -28.11 -11.00
C VAL A 21 14.11 -28.85 -9.84
N ASP A 22 14.37 -28.46 -8.61
CA ASP A 22 13.81 -29.13 -7.42
C ASP A 22 12.30 -28.95 -7.35
N LEU A 23 11.82 -27.84 -7.89
CA LEU A 23 10.41 -27.51 -7.87
C LEU A 23 9.65 -27.97 -9.15
N GLN A 24 10.28 -28.69 -10.09
CA GLN A 24 9.65 -29.25 -11.31
C GLN A 24 8.83 -28.23 -12.15
N LEU A 25 9.50 -27.19 -12.65
CA LEU A 25 8.84 -26.20 -13.51
C LEU A 25 8.44 -26.76 -14.86
N THR A 26 7.16 -26.60 -15.21
CA THR A 26 6.74 -26.73 -16.61
C THR A 26 6.68 -25.35 -17.24
N VAL A 27 7.71 -24.99 -18.01
CA VAL A 27 7.65 -23.82 -18.90
C VAL A 27 6.71 -24.20 -20.06
N LEU A 28 5.42 -23.88 -19.93
CA LEU A 28 4.51 -23.94 -21.06
C LEU A 28 4.69 -22.64 -21.86
N ASN A 29 5.28 -22.79 -23.05
CA ASN A 29 5.38 -21.85 -24.16
C ASN A 29 4.76 -20.46 -23.92
N ASP A 30 5.64 -19.47 -23.85
CA ASP A 30 5.41 -18.04 -24.13
C ASP A 30 4.23 -17.29 -23.49
N GLN A 31 3.40 -17.89 -22.64
CA GLN A 31 2.19 -17.20 -22.18
C GLN A 31 1.85 -17.35 -20.69
N LYS A 32 2.47 -18.27 -19.95
CA LYS A 32 2.31 -18.35 -18.48
C LYS A 32 3.39 -19.25 -17.87
N VAL A 33 4.21 -18.72 -16.96
CA VAL A 33 5.04 -19.56 -16.09
C VAL A 33 4.10 -20.15 -15.03
N LEU A 34 3.63 -21.37 -15.25
CA LEU A 34 2.86 -22.13 -14.27
C LEU A 34 3.82 -23.04 -13.53
N PHE A 35 4.01 -22.76 -12.24
CA PHE A 35 4.90 -23.56 -11.43
C PHE A 35 4.12 -24.76 -10.85
N LYS A 36 4.48 -25.98 -11.27
CA LYS A 36 3.91 -27.23 -10.75
C LYS A 36 4.82 -27.81 -9.67
N PHE A 37 4.73 -27.22 -8.50
CA PHE A 37 5.59 -27.55 -7.38
C PHE A 37 5.07 -28.76 -6.55
N ARG A 38 5.97 -29.62 -6.04
CA ARG A 38 5.63 -30.76 -5.13
C ARG A 38 5.27 -30.26 -3.72
N GLU A 39 4.36 -30.96 -3.04
CA GLU A 39 4.13 -30.78 -1.59
C GLU A 39 5.44 -30.97 -0.82
N GLY A 40 5.75 -30.05 0.11
CA GLY A 40 7.01 -30.02 0.88
C GLY A 40 8.09 -29.07 0.35
N SER A 41 7.97 -28.60 -0.89
CA SER A 41 8.98 -27.72 -1.51
C SER A 41 8.87 -26.22 -1.12
N MET A 42 7.85 -25.86 -0.33
CA MET A 42 7.62 -24.47 0.13
C MET A 42 8.70 -23.99 1.08
N GLU A 43 9.16 -24.87 1.97
CA GLU A 43 10.23 -24.52 2.89
C GLU A 43 11.49 -24.19 2.09
N GLN A 44 11.86 -25.03 1.12
CA GLN A 44 13.01 -24.77 0.24
C GLN A 44 12.87 -23.44 -0.51
N TYR A 45 11.68 -23.14 -1.04
CA TYR A 45 11.38 -21.87 -1.68
C TYR A 45 11.59 -20.66 -0.76
N LEU A 46 11.18 -20.75 0.51
CA LEU A 46 11.38 -19.69 1.50
C LEU A 46 12.80 -19.66 2.09
N GLN A 47 13.54 -20.77 2.02
CA GLN A 47 14.94 -20.83 2.45
C GLN A 47 15.88 -20.12 1.47
N THR A 48 15.58 -20.09 0.17
CA THR A 48 16.40 -19.37 -0.81
C THR A 48 16.55 -17.87 -0.47
N PRO A 49 15.46 -17.07 -0.30
CA PRO A 49 15.61 -15.67 0.08
C PRO A 49 16.28 -15.50 1.45
N ARG A 50 16.02 -16.39 2.44
CA ARG A 50 16.71 -16.37 3.74
C ARG A 50 18.22 -16.53 3.59
N MET A 51 18.65 -17.51 2.80
CA MET A 51 20.07 -17.77 2.54
C MET A 51 20.72 -16.57 1.84
N ILE A 52 20.05 -15.99 0.85
CA ILE A 52 20.58 -14.80 0.16
C ILE A 52 20.71 -13.63 1.13
N SER A 53 19.68 -13.32 1.93
CA SER A 53 19.78 -12.27 2.96
C SER A 53 20.93 -12.54 3.93
N GLN A 54 21.08 -13.77 4.42
CA GLN A 54 22.20 -14.15 5.29
C GLN A 54 23.56 -13.92 4.63
N ILE A 55 23.70 -14.19 3.32
CA ILE A 55 24.93 -13.91 2.58
C ILE A 55 25.20 -12.40 2.52
N LEU A 56 24.17 -11.61 2.23
CA LEU A 56 24.29 -10.14 2.20
C LEU A 56 24.71 -9.56 3.56
N ASP A 57 24.28 -10.19 4.65
CA ASP A 57 24.60 -9.79 6.02
C ASP A 57 26.00 -10.22 6.48
N LEU A 58 26.70 -11.11 5.75
CA LEU A 58 28.06 -11.54 6.11
C LEU A 58 29.08 -10.39 6.04
N ASP A 59 28.87 -9.43 5.14
CA ASP A 59 29.79 -8.31 4.91
C ASP A 59 29.07 -7.16 4.21
N ALA A 60 29.17 -5.95 4.78
CA ALA A 60 28.53 -4.73 4.28
C ALA A 60 28.92 -4.32 2.84
N SER A 61 30.00 -4.90 2.31
CA SER A 61 30.45 -4.68 0.93
C SER A 61 29.81 -5.59 -0.11
N LEU A 62 29.14 -6.68 0.29
CA LEU A 62 28.50 -7.63 -0.62
C LEU A 62 27.21 -7.10 -1.28
N PRO A 63 26.33 -6.32 -0.61
CA PRO A 63 25.09 -5.88 -1.22
C PRO A 63 25.28 -5.14 -2.56
N PRO A 64 26.21 -4.16 -2.71
CA PRO A 64 26.46 -3.54 -4.01
C PRO A 64 26.84 -4.54 -5.11
N ASP A 65 27.67 -5.54 -4.79
CA ASP A 65 28.09 -6.57 -5.74
C ASP A 65 26.88 -7.39 -6.21
N PHE A 66 26.01 -7.85 -5.30
CA PHE A 66 24.77 -8.55 -5.64
C PHE A 66 23.80 -7.69 -6.46
N PHE A 67 23.53 -6.49 -5.96
CA PHE A 67 22.55 -5.55 -6.50
C PHE A 67 22.85 -5.07 -7.92
N SER A 68 24.13 -5.05 -8.30
CA SER A 68 24.58 -4.66 -9.63
C SER A 68 24.28 -5.70 -10.72
N THR A 69 23.91 -6.93 -10.35
CA THR A 69 23.80 -8.05 -11.29
C THR A 69 22.36 -8.25 -11.80
N ALA A 70 22.24 -8.61 -13.09
CA ALA A 70 20.95 -8.92 -13.69
C ALA A 70 20.38 -10.24 -13.14
N GLU A 71 21.27 -11.17 -12.80
CA GLU A 71 20.98 -12.49 -12.25
C GLU A 71 20.32 -12.40 -10.88
N PHE A 72 20.80 -11.50 -10.01
CA PHE A 72 20.16 -11.23 -8.73
C PHE A 72 18.76 -10.64 -8.91
N SER A 73 18.63 -9.61 -9.76
CA SER A 73 17.33 -8.98 -10.05
C SER A 73 16.33 -9.99 -10.61
N ASP A 74 16.78 -10.88 -11.50
CA ASP A 74 15.98 -11.98 -12.02
C ASP A 74 15.55 -12.93 -10.91
N LEU A 75 16.48 -13.41 -10.08
CA LEU A 75 16.17 -14.30 -8.96
C LEU A 75 15.13 -13.67 -8.03
N LEU A 76 15.31 -12.39 -7.68
CA LEU A 76 14.40 -11.66 -6.81
C LEU A 76 12.99 -11.55 -7.40
N VAL A 77 12.85 -11.20 -8.68
CA VAL A 77 11.54 -11.13 -9.33
C VAL A 77 10.90 -12.52 -9.46
N TRP A 78 11.69 -13.55 -9.70
CA TRP A 78 11.21 -14.93 -9.69
C TRP A 78 10.65 -15.34 -8.32
N LEU A 79 11.38 -15.05 -7.24
CA LEU A 79 10.90 -15.23 -5.85
C LEU A 79 9.70 -14.33 -5.52
N TRP A 80 9.57 -13.18 -6.16
CA TRP A 80 8.46 -12.28 -5.92
C TRP A 80 7.15 -12.78 -6.53
N THR A 81 7.25 -13.32 -7.76
CA THR A 81 6.13 -13.60 -8.67
C THR A 81 5.74 -15.08 -8.77
N ALA A 82 6.40 -15.99 -8.05
CA ALA A 82 6.09 -17.41 -8.16
C ALA A 82 4.66 -17.72 -7.72
N LYS A 83 3.94 -18.41 -8.61
CA LYS A 83 2.54 -18.83 -8.45
C LYS A 83 2.43 -20.35 -8.51
N ASP A 84 1.50 -20.93 -7.77
CA ASP A 84 1.25 -22.37 -7.78
C ASP A 84 0.47 -22.82 -9.03
N LYS A 85 0.16 -24.11 -9.10
CA LYS A 85 -0.65 -24.72 -10.16
C LYS A 85 -2.05 -24.09 -10.28
N ASP A 86 -2.57 -23.51 -9.20
CA ASP A 86 -3.89 -22.88 -9.12
C ASP A 86 -3.80 -21.37 -9.44
N GLY A 87 -2.60 -20.87 -9.72
CA GLY A 87 -2.33 -19.47 -10.04
C GLY A 87 -2.24 -18.56 -8.81
N ALA A 88 -2.22 -19.12 -7.59
CA ALA A 88 -2.08 -18.38 -6.35
C ALA A 88 -0.60 -18.20 -5.99
N LEU A 89 -0.20 -17.05 -5.45
CA LEU A 89 1.16 -16.88 -4.94
C LEU A 89 1.52 -17.97 -3.93
N TRP A 90 2.77 -18.44 -3.96
CA TRP A 90 3.17 -19.54 -3.09
C TRP A 90 3.06 -19.22 -1.60
N SER A 91 3.35 -17.99 -1.21
CA SER A 91 3.18 -17.54 0.17
C SER A 91 1.74 -17.61 0.70
N ILE A 92 0.74 -17.88 -0.14
CA ILE A 92 -0.68 -17.94 0.28
C ILE A 92 -0.98 -19.20 1.09
N LYS A 93 -0.39 -20.36 0.75
CA LYS A 93 -0.75 -21.64 1.37
C LYS A 93 -0.33 -21.77 2.85
N LYS A 94 0.66 -20.98 3.28
CA LYS A 94 1.12 -20.85 4.68
C LYS A 94 0.99 -19.41 5.18
N SER A 95 0.01 -18.65 4.67
CA SER A 95 -0.09 -17.20 4.93
C SER A 95 -0.02 -16.86 6.41
N SER A 96 -0.67 -17.63 7.29
CA SER A 96 -0.65 -17.38 8.74
C SER A 96 0.73 -17.56 9.38
N GLU A 97 1.51 -18.56 8.97
CA GLU A 97 2.87 -18.83 9.47
C GLU A 97 3.89 -17.83 8.91
N ILE A 98 3.77 -17.50 7.61
CA ILE A 98 4.65 -16.53 6.95
C ILE A 98 4.42 -15.13 7.52
N LEU A 99 3.16 -14.76 7.77
CA LEU A 99 2.84 -13.47 8.36
C LEU A 99 3.27 -13.40 9.82
N SER A 100 3.29 -14.49 10.58
CA SER A 100 3.72 -14.47 11.98
C SER A 100 5.24 -14.43 12.17
N GLN A 101 6.01 -15.09 11.29
CA GLN A 101 7.47 -15.19 11.39
C GLN A 101 8.22 -14.12 10.58
N GLY A 102 7.51 -13.36 9.73
CA GLY A 102 8.13 -12.50 8.73
C GLY A 102 8.32 -13.24 7.40
N CYS A 103 8.19 -12.49 6.30
CA CYS A 103 8.28 -13.05 4.96
C CYS A 103 9.65 -12.74 4.37
N PRO A 104 10.54 -13.74 4.20
CA PRO A 104 11.90 -13.49 3.75
C PRO A 104 11.98 -12.91 2.33
N ILE A 105 10.94 -13.12 1.52
CA ILE A 105 10.82 -12.52 0.18
C ILE A 105 10.56 -11.00 0.28
N ILE A 106 9.71 -10.58 1.23
CA ILE A 106 9.46 -9.16 1.50
C ILE A 106 10.73 -8.53 2.06
N ASP A 107 11.37 -9.19 3.02
CA ASP A 107 12.59 -8.68 3.64
C ASP A 107 13.70 -8.49 2.59
N LEU A 108 13.96 -9.49 1.76
CA LEU A 108 14.94 -9.38 0.67
C LEU A 108 14.58 -8.29 -0.36
N MET A 109 13.30 -8.15 -0.72
CA MET A 109 12.84 -7.10 -1.61
C MET A 109 13.03 -5.71 -0.98
N LEU A 110 12.70 -5.54 0.30
CA LEU A 110 12.91 -4.30 1.06
C LEU A 110 14.39 -3.94 1.11
N THR A 111 15.25 -4.86 1.55
CA THR A 111 16.71 -4.68 1.57
C THR A 111 17.24 -4.23 0.20
N THR A 112 16.69 -4.79 -0.89
CA THR A 112 17.06 -4.41 -2.24
C THR A 112 16.60 -2.99 -2.61
N VAL A 113 15.35 -2.61 -2.33
CA VAL A 113 14.81 -1.30 -2.73
C VAL A 113 15.21 -0.14 -1.81
N GLU A 114 15.61 -0.44 -0.57
CA GLU A 114 16.19 0.52 0.36
C GLU A 114 17.64 0.86 0.00
N GLY A 115 18.40 -0.12 -0.50
CA GLY A 115 19.73 0.09 -1.07
C GLY A 115 19.67 0.90 -2.37
N LYS A 116 20.47 1.96 -2.48
CA LYS A 116 20.51 2.81 -3.68
C LYS A 116 20.82 1.98 -4.94
N ASP A 117 21.89 1.20 -4.89
CA ASP A 117 22.35 0.37 -6.01
C ASP A 117 21.34 -0.75 -6.33
N GLY A 118 20.72 -1.35 -5.31
CA GLY A 118 19.69 -2.38 -5.46
C GLY A 118 18.42 -1.86 -6.13
N LYS A 119 17.94 -0.69 -5.71
CA LYS A 119 16.79 -0.05 -6.34
C LYS A 119 17.09 0.31 -7.79
N GLU A 120 18.22 0.97 -8.07
CA GLU A 120 18.58 1.38 -9.43
C GLU A 120 18.79 0.16 -10.35
N GLY A 121 19.49 -0.87 -9.86
CA GLY A 121 19.69 -2.14 -10.58
C GLY A 121 18.37 -2.84 -10.91
N LEU A 122 17.46 -2.98 -9.92
CA LEU A 122 16.16 -3.60 -10.12
C LEU A 122 15.29 -2.80 -11.11
N LEU A 123 15.26 -1.46 -11.00
CA LEU A 123 14.48 -0.62 -11.91
C LEU A 123 15.01 -0.67 -13.35
N LEU A 124 16.33 -0.67 -13.53
CA LEU A 124 16.96 -0.84 -14.84
C LEU A 124 16.65 -2.22 -15.42
N HIS A 125 16.73 -3.25 -14.58
CA HIS A 125 16.38 -4.60 -14.97
C HIS A 125 14.92 -4.67 -15.44
N LEU A 126 13.96 -4.17 -14.66
CA LEU A 126 12.55 -4.12 -15.03
C LEU A 126 12.31 -3.36 -16.34
N ALA A 127 12.98 -2.23 -16.54
CA ALA A 127 12.87 -1.44 -17.77
C ALA A 127 13.38 -2.18 -19.03
N SER A 128 14.33 -3.10 -18.86
CA SER A 128 14.87 -3.93 -19.96
C SER A 128 13.98 -5.11 -20.34
N ARG A 129 12.95 -5.42 -19.53
CA ARG A 129 12.11 -6.61 -19.69
C ARG A 129 10.80 -6.31 -20.44
N PRO A 130 10.16 -7.32 -21.05
CA PRO A 130 8.84 -7.17 -21.66
C PRO A 130 7.78 -6.75 -20.64
N ARG A 131 6.78 -5.98 -21.07
CA ARG A 131 5.69 -5.47 -20.20
C ARG A 131 5.04 -6.55 -19.33
N ARG A 132 4.81 -7.76 -19.86
CA ARG A 132 4.25 -8.90 -19.10
C ARG A 132 5.02 -9.25 -17.82
N TYR A 133 6.33 -9.02 -17.81
CA TYR A 133 7.20 -9.26 -16.65
C TYR A 133 6.94 -8.23 -15.55
N ILE A 134 6.75 -6.97 -15.94
CA ILE A 134 6.41 -5.86 -15.04
C ILE A 134 4.99 -6.03 -14.49
N ASP A 135 4.04 -6.41 -15.35
CA ASP A 135 2.66 -6.67 -14.95
C ASP A 135 2.61 -7.77 -13.86
N ALA A 136 3.40 -8.85 -13.99
CA ALA A 136 3.48 -9.90 -12.98
C ALA A 136 4.00 -9.40 -11.62
N VAL A 137 4.98 -8.48 -11.61
CA VAL A 137 5.49 -7.85 -10.38
C VAL A 137 4.39 -7.02 -9.70
N VAL A 138 3.69 -6.21 -10.49
CA VAL A 138 2.58 -5.37 -10.03
C VAL A 138 1.42 -6.21 -9.49
N GLU A 139 0.99 -7.24 -10.23
CA GLU A 139 -0.04 -8.17 -9.79
C GLU A 139 0.33 -8.81 -8.46
N SER A 140 1.58 -9.22 -8.30
CA SER A 140 2.07 -9.83 -7.06
C SER A 140 2.02 -8.86 -5.87
N ILE A 141 2.29 -7.57 -6.06
CA ILE A 141 2.12 -6.55 -5.00
C ILE A 141 0.65 -6.50 -4.54
N VAL A 142 -0.30 -6.50 -5.48
CA VAL A 142 -1.74 -6.39 -5.17
C VAL A 142 -2.27 -7.68 -4.55
N GLU A 143 -1.89 -8.84 -5.08
CA GLU A 143 -2.27 -10.14 -4.53
C GLU A 143 -1.76 -10.31 -3.09
N ARG A 144 -0.55 -9.80 -2.78
CA ARG A 144 -0.03 -9.79 -1.40
C ARG A 144 -0.80 -8.86 -0.47
N ALA A 145 -1.32 -7.73 -0.94
CA ALA A 145 -2.20 -6.90 -0.13
C ALA A 145 -3.55 -7.57 0.14
N LYS A 146 -4.06 -8.38 -0.81
CA LYS A 146 -5.23 -9.22 -0.57
C LYS A 146 -4.96 -10.26 0.52
N LEU A 147 -3.76 -10.84 0.57
CA LEU A 147 -3.39 -11.77 1.65
C LEU A 147 -3.43 -11.14 3.02
N VAL A 148 -2.94 -9.91 3.14
CA VAL A 148 -3.02 -9.13 4.37
C VAL A 148 -4.49 -8.99 4.80
N GLN A 149 -5.37 -8.64 3.86
CA GLN A 149 -6.80 -8.51 4.14
C GLN A 149 -7.41 -9.84 4.60
N ASP A 150 -7.14 -10.93 3.89
CA ASP A 150 -7.67 -12.27 4.19
C ASP A 150 -7.14 -12.84 5.53
N ASN A 151 -6.03 -12.29 6.06
CA ASN A 151 -5.39 -12.72 7.31
C ASN A 151 -5.38 -11.63 8.40
N ALA A 152 -6.20 -10.60 8.26
CA ALA A 152 -6.21 -9.48 9.20
C ALA A 152 -6.55 -9.89 10.64
N ASP A 153 -7.47 -10.85 10.82
CA ASP A 153 -7.87 -11.43 12.11
C ASP A 153 -6.90 -12.54 12.60
N SER A 154 -5.65 -12.58 12.10
CA SER A 154 -4.65 -13.54 12.59
C SER A 154 -4.32 -13.33 14.07
N GLN A 155 -3.67 -14.34 14.69
CA GLN A 155 -3.14 -14.23 16.06
C GLN A 155 -2.00 -13.20 16.20
N HIS A 156 -1.48 -12.70 15.09
CA HIS A 156 -0.28 -11.86 14.99
C HIS A 156 -0.51 -10.62 14.11
N PRO A 157 -1.52 -9.79 14.42
CA PRO A 157 -1.93 -8.68 13.55
C PRO A 157 -0.87 -7.58 13.41
N GLU A 158 0.04 -7.42 14.39
CA GLU A 158 1.17 -6.49 14.27
C GLU A 158 2.13 -6.92 13.15
N GLN A 159 2.41 -8.22 13.02
CA GLN A 159 3.28 -8.73 11.97
C GLN A 159 2.59 -8.63 10.61
N VAL A 160 1.27 -8.86 10.55
CA VAL A 160 0.46 -8.60 9.34
C VAL A 160 0.54 -7.12 8.93
N MET A 161 0.50 -6.21 9.90
CA MET A 161 0.68 -4.77 9.64
C MET A 161 2.08 -4.46 9.12
N MET A 162 3.13 -5.02 9.72
CA MET A 162 4.51 -4.82 9.26
C MET A 162 4.70 -5.32 7.82
N PHE A 163 4.11 -6.46 7.49
CA PHE A 163 4.10 -6.97 6.12
C PHE A 163 3.41 -5.99 5.16
N LEU A 164 2.26 -5.43 5.54
CA LEU A 164 1.54 -4.44 4.74
C LEU A 164 2.35 -3.16 4.53
N LEU A 165 3.00 -2.66 5.58
CA LEU A 165 3.88 -1.50 5.49
C LEU A 165 5.05 -1.78 4.55
N GLY A 166 5.64 -2.98 4.60
CA GLY A 166 6.65 -3.42 3.65
C GLY A 166 6.17 -3.35 2.19
N LEU A 167 4.94 -3.79 1.90
CA LEU A 167 4.34 -3.63 0.57
C LEU A 167 4.20 -2.16 0.15
N PHE A 168 3.87 -1.27 1.09
CA PHE A 168 3.76 0.16 0.79
C PHE A 168 5.11 0.75 0.40
N GLU A 169 6.17 0.43 1.15
CA GLU A 169 7.54 0.89 0.86
C GLU A 169 8.05 0.33 -0.48
N ILE A 170 7.79 -0.95 -0.77
CA ILE A 170 8.15 -1.55 -2.07
C ILE A 170 7.42 -0.85 -3.22
N ALA A 171 6.11 -0.62 -3.09
CA ALA A 171 5.36 0.12 -4.11
C ALA A 171 5.86 1.56 -4.25
N LEU A 172 6.21 2.21 -3.14
CA LEU A 172 6.76 3.56 -3.10
C LEU A 172 8.10 3.68 -3.83
N ALA A 173 8.97 2.68 -3.68
CA ALA A 173 10.27 2.65 -4.34
C ALA A 173 10.13 2.36 -5.85
N LEU A 174 9.33 1.34 -6.21
CA LEU A 174 9.23 0.87 -7.59
C LEU A 174 8.38 1.77 -8.49
N ARG A 175 7.45 2.58 -7.94
CA ARG A 175 6.60 3.49 -8.74
C ARG A 175 7.37 4.54 -9.53
N THR A 176 8.65 4.76 -9.23
CA THR A 176 9.51 5.69 -9.98
C THR A 176 9.73 5.22 -11.42
N ASN A 177 9.55 3.92 -11.69
CA ASN A 177 9.48 3.39 -13.04
C ASN A 177 8.09 3.57 -13.64
N THR A 178 8.01 4.24 -14.80
CA THR A 178 6.76 4.61 -15.47
C THR A 178 5.86 3.41 -15.78
N TRP A 179 6.43 2.27 -16.18
CA TRP A 179 5.65 1.06 -16.48
C TRP A 179 5.06 0.44 -15.22
N VAL A 180 5.84 0.37 -14.13
CA VAL A 180 5.34 -0.07 -12.82
C VAL A 180 4.24 0.87 -12.33
N GLN A 181 4.44 2.18 -12.44
CA GLN A 181 3.45 3.19 -12.08
C GLN A 181 2.14 3.00 -12.83
N HIS A 182 2.20 2.80 -14.15
CA HIS A 182 1.03 2.54 -14.98
C HIS A 182 0.34 1.22 -14.60
N GLY A 183 1.10 0.17 -14.30
CA GLY A 183 0.56 -1.11 -13.84
C GLY A 183 -0.17 -0.97 -12.51
N LEU A 184 0.47 -0.36 -11.50
CA LEU A 184 -0.13 -0.09 -10.18
C LEU A 184 -1.42 0.70 -10.31
N SER A 185 -1.35 1.76 -11.11
CA SER A 185 -2.49 2.58 -11.50
C SER A 185 -3.66 1.79 -12.10
N ALA A 186 -3.37 0.84 -13.00
CA ALA A 186 -4.40 0.03 -13.65
C ALA A 186 -5.02 -1.01 -12.71
N SER A 187 -4.29 -1.44 -11.68
CA SER A 187 -4.73 -2.45 -10.72
C SER A 187 -5.51 -1.89 -9.53
N HIS A 188 -5.73 -0.57 -9.46
CA HIS A 188 -6.37 0.11 -8.33
C HIS A 188 -5.71 -0.23 -6.99
N TYR A 189 -4.38 -0.32 -6.98
CA TYR A 189 -3.60 -0.76 -5.81
C TYR A 189 -3.88 0.05 -4.54
N LEU A 190 -4.13 1.36 -4.64
CA LEU A 190 -4.42 2.23 -3.49
C LEU A 190 -5.72 1.85 -2.78
N ALA A 191 -6.77 1.49 -3.52
CA ALA A 191 -8.01 1.02 -2.92
C ALA A 191 -7.79 -0.30 -2.17
N ARG A 192 -6.99 -1.21 -2.76
CA ARG A 192 -6.63 -2.50 -2.14
C ARG A 192 -5.79 -2.33 -0.88
N PHE A 193 -4.78 -1.48 -0.95
CA PHE A 193 -3.91 -1.16 0.17
C PHE A 193 -4.68 -0.50 1.32
N SER A 194 -5.53 0.49 1.01
CA SER A 194 -6.35 1.15 2.02
C SER A 194 -7.36 0.19 2.66
N SER A 195 -7.95 -0.73 1.88
CA SER A 195 -8.87 -1.74 2.43
C SER A 195 -8.15 -2.74 3.33
N ALA A 196 -6.97 -3.21 2.92
CA ALA A 196 -6.13 -4.08 3.76
C ALA A 196 -5.72 -3.37 5.06
N LEU A 197 -5.35 -2.08 4.98
CA LEU A 197 -5.01 -1.27 6.14
C LEU A 197 -6.18 -1.14 7.11
N GLU A 198 -7.39 -0.86 6.60
CA GLU A 198 -8.58 -0.74 7.45
C GLU A 198 -8.92 -2.07 8.15
N GLU A 199 -8.83 -3.19 7.43
CA GLU A 199 -9.12 -4.52 7.98
C GLU A 199 -8.13 -4.90 9.10
N VAL A 200 -6.83 -4.72 8.87
CA VAL A 200 -5.80 -4.96 9.90
C VAL A 200 -5.95 -3.99 11.07
N THR A 201 -6.24 -2.71 10.80
CA THR A 201 -6.51 -1.71 11.84
C THR A 201 -7.69 -2.12 12.71
N ARG A 202 -8.76 -2.63 12.11
CA ARG A 202 -9.93 -3.13 12.83
C ARG A 202 -9.56 -4.28 13.76
N SER A 203 -8.79 -5.25 13.27
CA SER A 203 -8.28 -6.38 14.06
C SER A 203 -7.41 -5.91 15.24
N LEU A 204 -6.44 -5.02 14.99
CA LEU A 204 -5.57 -4.46 16.03
C LEU A 204 -6.33 -3.78 17.17
N PHE A 205 -7.41 -3.05 16.85
CA PHE A 205 -8.23 -2.41 17.87
C PHE A 205 -9.08 -3.38 18.71
N LYS A 206 -9.39 -4.59 18.20
CA LYS A 206 -10.10 -5.62 19.01
C LYS A 206 -9.24 -6.13 20.16
N ILE A 207 -7.91 -6.17 20.01
CA ILE A 207 -6.96 -6.81 20.95
C ILE A 207 -6.38 -5.80 21.97
N GLN A 208 -6.95 -4.59 22.09
CA GLN A 208 -6.41 -3.50 22.91
C GLN A 208 -4.95 -3.15 22.55
N SER A 209 -4.76 -2.66 21.33
CA SER A 209 -3.45 -2.28 20.78
C SER A 209 -2.65 -1.31 21.67
N LYS A 210 -1.38 -1.62 21.91
CA LYS A 210 -0.40 -0.74 22.60
C LYS A 210 -0.04 0.48 21.73
N LEU A 211 0.58 1.50 22.34
CA LEU A 211 1.04 2.72 21.65
C LEU A 211 1.88 2.46 20.38
N PRO A 212 2.86 1.52 20.35
CA PRO A 212 3.66 1.25 19.14
C PRO A 212 2.82 0.83 17.93
N THR A 213 1.74 0.07 18.16
CA THR A 213 0.80 -0.36 17.12
C THR A 213 0.09 0.83 16.46
N LYS A 214 -0.19 1.89 17.21
CA LYS A 214 -0.83 3.11 16.67
C LYS A 214 0.10 3.87 15.73
N LEU A 215 1.39 3.94 16.07
CA LEU A 215 2.39 4.57 15.21
C LEU A 215 2.52 3.83 13.87
N LEU A 216 2.38 2.50 13.86
CA LEU A 216 2.35 1.72 12.63
C LEU A 216 1.15 2.07 11.74
N ILE A 217 -0.04 2.27 12.33
CA ILE A 217 -1.24 2.67 11.56
C ILE A 217 -1.04 4.07 10.97
N HIS A 218 -0.54 5.03 11.76
CA HIS A 218 -0.21 6.37 11.27
C HIS A 218 0.81 6.31 10.13
N LYS A 219 1.90 5.55 10.28
CA LYS A 219 2.89 5.34 9.22
C LYS A 219 2.20 4.83 7.95
N GLY A 220 1.32 3.83 8.05
CA GLY A 220 0.57 3.30 6.91
C GLY A 220 -0.30 4.35 6.23
N ILE A 221 -1.05 5.15 6.99
CA ILE A 221 -1.86 6.25 6.48
C ILE A 221 -0.99 7.27 5.73
N PHE A 222 0.14 7.70 6.31
CA PHE A 222 1.02 8.69 5.69
C PHE A 222 1.67 8.15 4.42
N THR A 223 2.16 6.90 4.43
CA THR A 223 2.74 6.29 3.22
C THR A 223 1.70 6.20 2.09
N LEU A 224 0.43 5.90 2.40
CA LEU A 224 -0.66 5.94 1.41
C LEU A 224 -0.92 7.35 0.87
N ALA A 225 -0.91 8.37 1.73
CA ALA A 225 -1.05 9.76 1.30
C ALA A 225 0.11 10.20 0.38
N VAL A 226 1.34 9.79 0.69
CA VAL A 226 2.52 10.01 -0.17
C VAL A 226 2.38 9.26 -1.50
N LEU A 227 1.79 8.05 -1.48
CA LEU A 227 1.48 7.30 -2.69
C LEU A 227 0.50 8.05 -3.60
N ALA A 228 -0.57 8.63 -3.06
CA ALA A 228 -1.59 9.35 -3.82
C ALA A 228 -1.20 10.76 -4.29
N ASN A 229 -0.20 11.40 -3.66
CA ASN A 229 0.26 12.73 -4.03
C ASN A 229 1.43 12.75 -5.02
N HIS A 230 1.83 11.58 -5.55
CA HIS A 230 3.00 11.48 -6.41
C HIS A 230 2.87 12.18 -7.76
N ASP A 231 1.76 11.93 -8.45
CA ASP A 231 1.50 12.46 -9.79
C ASP A 231 0.36 13.46 -9.71
N HIS A 232 0.68 14.74 -9.90
CA HIS A 232 -0.31 15.82 -9.91
C HIS A 232 -1.43 15.59 -10.93
N ARG A 233 -1.19 14.85 -12.02
CA ARG A 233 -2.19 14.55 -13.05
C ARG A 233 -3.20 13.51 -12.60
N ARG A 234 -2.76 12.56 -11.77
CA ARG A 234 -3.57 11.42 -11.31
C ARG A 234 -4.06 11.56 -9.88
N SER A 235 -3.54 12.52 -9.12
CA SER A 235 -3.81 12.71 -7.69
C SER A 235 -5.30 12.62 -7.32
N LEU A 236 -6.21 13.21 -8.11
CA LEU A 236 -7.65 13.09 -7.85
C LEU A 236 -8.17 11.65 -7.91
N LEU A 237 -7.73 10.85 -8.89
CA LEU A 237 -8.12 9.45 -9.03
C LEU A 237 -7.49 8.59 -7.94
N ASP A 238 -6.29 8.94 -7.50
CA ASP A 238 -5.59 8.22 -6.44
C ASP A 238 -6.25 8.48 -5.07
N TRP A 239 -6.61 9.73 -4.78
CA TRP A 239 -7.43 10.09 -3.62
C TRP A 239 -8.82 9.44 -3.64
N ARG A 240 -9.45 9.37 -4.82
CA ARG A 240 -10.69 8.63 -5.02
C ARG A 240 -10.53 7.15 -4.64
N ASP A 241 -9.44 6.52 -5.08
CA ASP A 241 -9.17 5.10 -4.82
C ASP A 241 -8.88 4.84 -3.33
N LEU A 242 -8.12 5.71 -2.66
CA LEU A 242 -7.92 5.66 -1.20
C LEU A 242 -9.23 5.75 -0.42
N LEU A 243 -10.08 6.71 -0.78
CA LEU A 243 -11.37 6.92 -0.12
C LEU A 243 -12.32 5.75 -0.36
N ALA A 244 -12.36 5.20 -1.59
CA ALA A 244 -13.11 4.00 -1.90
C ALA A 244 -12.59 2.77 -1.11
N GLY A 245 -11.30 2.75 -0.80
CA GLY A 245 -10.67 1.76 0.06
C GLY A 245 -10.82 2.03 1.57
N LYS A 246 -11.78 2.84 1.99
CA LYS A 246 -12.12 3.08 3.41
C LYS A 246 -11.09 3.87 4.24
N LEU A 247 -10.21 4.68 3.63
CA LEU A 247 -9.22 5.48 4.38
C LEU A 247 -9.83 6.35 5.51
N LEU A 248 -11.01 6.94 5.28
CA LEU A 248 -11.71 7.75 6.29
C LEU A 248 -12.08 6.96 7.56
N LEU A 249 -12.40 5.67 7.42
CA LEU A 249 -12.67 4.82 8.58
C LEU A 249 -11.41 4.56 9.38
N THR A 250 -10.30 4.24 8.69
CA THR A 250 -9.00 4.04 9.33
C THR A 250 -8.61 5.27 10.13
N LEU A 251 -8.75 6.46 9.51
CA LEU A 251 -8.49 7.74 10.17
C LEU A 251 -9.34 7.96 11.42
N GLY A 252 -10.67 7.78 11.31
CA GLY A 252 -11.53 7.99 12.45
C GLY A 252 -11.31 6.98 13.57
N ARG A 253 -11.01 5.72 13.27
CA ARG A 253 -10.64 4.74 14.30
C ARG A 253 -9.39 5.17 15.07
N VAL A 254 -8.38 5.71 14.37
CA VAL A 254 -7.14 6.17 15.00
C VAL A 254 -7.35 7.42 15.85
N LEU A 255 -8.13 8.39 15.35
CA LEU A 255 -8.43 9.65 16.05
C LEU A 255 -9.24 9.46 17.34
N VAL A 256 -10.11 8.45 17.39
CA VAL A 256 -10.95 8.16 18.57
C VAL A 256 -10.14 7.64 19.75
N VAL A 257 -9.02 6.97 19.50
CA VAL A 257 -8.30 6.30 20.58
C VAL A 257 -7.33 7.28 21.25
N PRO A 258 -7.51 7.58 22.54
CA PRO A 258 -6.60 8.48 23.25
C PRO A 258 -5.17 7.93 23.18
N VAL A 259 -4.25 8.74 22.68
CA VAL A 259 -2.82 8.47 22.76
C VAL A 259 -2.43 8.79 24.21
N SER A 260 -2.26 7.78 25.05
CA SER A 260 -1.63 7.98 26.35
C SER A 260 -0.23 8.51 26.08
N GLU A 261 0.08 9.72 26.55
CA GLU A 261 1.42 10.29 26.43
C GLU A 261 2.40 9.32 27.10
N PRO A 262 3.40 8.78 26.37
CA PRO A 262 4.51 8.17 27.05
C PRO A 262 5.27 9.30 27.77
N ASN A 263 5.60 9.10 29.05
CA ASN A 263 6.53 9.95 29.81
C ASN A 263 7.98 9.92 29.26
N ASP A 264 8.17 9.55 28.00
CA ASP A 264 9.47 9.34 27.37
C ASP A 264 9.69 10.40 26.30
N ASP A 265 10.42 11.46 26.67
CA ASP A 265 10.84 12.59 25.82
C ASP A 265 11.65 12.17 24.58
N ARG A 266 11.96 10.87 24.42
CA ARG A 266 12.75 10.32 23.31
C ARG A 266 11.92 9.81 22.14
N MET A 267 10.58 9.79 22.24
CA MET A 267 9.74 9.41 21.08
C MET A 267 9.44 10.62 20.20
N PRO A 268 9.91 10.65 18.93
CA PRO A 268 9.73 11.80 18.03
C PRO A 268 8.28 12.01 17.55
N PHE A 269 7.36 11.11 17.89
CA PHE A 269 5.93 11.23 17.59
C PHE A 269 5.15 11.51 18.88
N THR A 270 5.01 12.79 19.21
CA THR A 270 4.11 13.23 20.29
C THR A 270 2.65 13.07 19.84
N ARG A 271 1.73 12.91 20.81
CA ARG A 271 0.28 12.92 20.54
C ARG A 271 -0.11 14.12 19.68
N GLN A 272 0.43 15.30 20.02
CA GLN A 272 0.20 16.53 19.30
C GLN A 272 0.62 16.44 17.83
N GLY A 273 1.82 15.94 17.53
CA GLY A 273 2.28 15.79 16.14
C GLY A 273 1.42 14.82 15.31
N ALA A 274 0.91 13.75 15.93
CA ALA A 274 -0.01 12.82 15.26
C ALA A 274 -1.38 13.46 14.95
N HIS A 275 -1.90 14.30 15.86
CA HIS A 275 -3.14 15.05 15.64
C HIS A 275 -2.97 16.10 14.54
N GLU A 276 -1.93 16.94 14.62
CA GLU A 276 -1.64 17.97 13.61
C GLU A 276 -1.52 17.35 12.21
N ALA A 277 -0.76 16.28 12.07
CA ALA A 277 -0.58 15.60 10.80
C ALA A 277 -1.87 14.90 10.31
N SER A 278 -2.75 14.48 11.22
CA SER A 278 -4.08 13.95 10.85
C SER A 278 -5.03 15.06 10.40
N ASP A 279 -4.97 16.24 11.02
CA ASP A 279 -5.75 17.41 10.62
C ASP A 279 -5.33 17.93 9.23
N ASP A 280 -4.03 18.02 8.95
CA ASP A 280 -3.51 18.37 7.62
C ASP A 280 -3.99 17.39 6.54
N LEU A 281 -4.03 16.11 6.88
CA LEU A 281 -4.56 15.08 5.99
C LEU A 281 -6.06 15.24 5.78
N LEU A 282 -6.83 15.54 6.82
CA LEU A 282 -8.26 15.80 6.71
C LEU A 282 -8.56 17.04 5.86
N GLN A 283 -7.77 18.11 5.99
CA GLN A 283 -7.87 19.28 5.12
C GLN A 283 -7.58 18.92 3.65
N THR A 284 -6.56 18.09 3.43
CA THR A 284 -6.25 17.57 2.09
C THR A 284 -7.43 16.79 1.53
N ILE A 285 -8.02 15.88 2.32
CA ILE A 285 -9.20 15.11 1.90
C ILE A 285 -10.38 16.06 1.63
N ALA A 286 -10.64 17.04 2.49
CA ALA A 286 -11.71 18.03 2.34
C ALA A 286 -11.62 18.76 0.99
N ALA A 287 -10.41 19.15 0.57
CA ALA A 287 -10.20 19.78 -0.73
C ALA A 287 -10.48 18.82 -1.89
N ARG A 288 -10.23 17.52 -1.73
CA ARG A 288 -10.40 16.50 -2.79
C ARG A 288 -11.85 16.02 -2.93
N ILE A 289 -12.62 15.95 -1.85
CA ILE A 289 -14.04 15.57 -1.88
C ILE A 289 -14.95 16.63 -2.50
N ALA A 290 -14.42 17.78 -2.93
CA ALA A 290 -15.17 18.74 -3.75
C ALA A 290 -15.26 18.28 -5.23
N PHE A 291 -14.44 17.33 -5.66
CA PHE A 291 -14.34 16.93 -7.06
C PHE A 291 -15.33 15.80 -7.43
N PRO A 292 -16.06 15.94 -8.55
CA PRO A 292 -17.00 14.93 -9.06
C PRO A 292 -16.42 13.51 -9.17
N SER A 293 -15.20 13.36 -9.69
CA SER A 293 -14.51 12.07 -9.83
C SER A 293 -14.35 11.35 -8.49
N VAL A 294 -14.02 12.09 -7.42
CA VAL A 294 -13.87 11.58 -6.06
C VAL A 294 -15.22 11.24 -5.46
N LEU A 295 -16.18 12.17 -5.55
CA LEU A 295 -17.54 12.03 -5.04
C LEU A 295 -18.27 10.83 -5.65
N SER A 296 -18.13 10.59 -6.95
CA SER A 296 -18.83 9.50 -7.64
C SER A 296 -18.56 8.11 -7.03
N ARG A 297 -17.35 7.89 -6.46
CA ARG A 297 -17.01 6.65 -5.78
C ARG A 297 -17.35 6.65 -4.30
N LEU A 298 -17.25 7.79 -3.62
CA LEU A 298 -17.76 7.93 -2.25
C LEU A 298 -19.27 7.65 -2.17
N ALA A 299 -20.03 8.01 -3.22
CA ALA A 299 -21.46 7.73 -3.32
C ALA A 299 -21.81 6.24 -3.24
N LEU A 300 -20.87 5.38 -3.67
CA LEU A 300 -21.04 3.93 -3.71
C LEU A 300 -20.59 3.24 -2.42
N GLY A 301 -20.00 3.96 -1.47
CA GLY A 301 -19.19 3.31 -0.43
C GLY A 301 -18.92 4.06 0.85
N LEU A 302 -19.57 5.21 1.14
CA LEU A 302 -19.57 5.73 2.51
C LEU A 302 -20.28 4.71 3.42
N PRO A 303 -19.56 3.99 4.29
CA PRO A 303 -20.14 2.94 5.09
C PRO A 303 -20.82 3.61 6.30
N ASN A 304 -22.00 4.20 6.07
CA ASN A 304 -22.71 5.04 7.05
C ASN A 304 -22.86 4.35 8.41
N ASN A 305 -23.07 3.04 8.42
CA ASN A 305 -23.20 2.24 9.65
C ASN A 305 -21.85 2.08 10.38
N GLU A 306 -20.76 1.91 9.65
CA GLU A 306 -19.41 1.81 10.24
C GLU A 306 -18.93 3.18 10.72
N LEU A 307 -19.20 4.26 9.96
CA LEU A 307 -18.89 5.64 10.37
C LEU A 307 -19.67 6.06 11.63
N ALA A 308 -20.90 5.57 11.81
CA ALA A 308 -21.70 5.84 13.01
C ALA A 308 -21.07 5.27 14.29
N SER A 309 -20.16 4.29 14.19
CA SER A 309 -19.41 3.75 15.33
C SER A 309 -18.28 4.66 15.82
N ILE A 310 -17.96 5.72 15.08
CA ILE A 310 -16.89 6.67 15.42
C ILE A 310 -17.49 7.79 16.27
N PRO A 311 -17.21 7.88 17.59
CA PRO A 311 -17.79 8.92 18.43
C PRO A 311 -17.41 10.32 17.97
N ILE A 312 -18.33 11.26 18.15
CA ILE A 312 -18.11 12.69 17.94
C ILE A 312 -17.50 13.24 19.24
N ASN A 313 -16.25 13.69 19.18
CA ASN A 313 -15.57 14.36 20.27
C ASN A 313 -14.62 15.44 19.70
N LYS A 314 -13.89 16.15 20.57
CA LYS A 314 -12.95 17.20 20.16
C LYS A 314 -11.89 16.69 19.16
N ASP A 315 -11.46 15.44 19.31
CA ASP A 315 -10.40 14.83 18.52
C ASP A 315 -10.90 14.34 17.14
N THR A 316 -12.21 14.17 16.95
CA THR A 316 -12.84 13.70 15.70
C THR A 316 -13.73 14.75 15.02
N GLU A 317 -13.83 15.96 15.58
CA GLU A 317 -14.71 17.01 15.08
C GLU A 317 -14.41 17.37 13.62
N ASN A 318 -13.13 17.53 13.28
CA ASN A 318 -12.70 17.85 11.92
C ASN A 318 -13.04 16.73 10.93
N LEU A 319 -12.91 15.46 11.34
CA LEU A 319 -13.31 14.33 10.51
C LEU A 319 -14.82 14.38 10.21
N TRP A 320 -15.65 14.68 11.21
CA TRP A 320 -17.10 14.79 11.02
C TRP A 320 -17.48 15.99 10.15
N LYS A 321 -16.75 17.10 10.22
CA LYS A 321 -16.90 18.21 9.26
C LYS A 321 -16.64 17.76 7.82
N VAL A 322 -15.56 17.00 7.58
CA VAL A 322 -15.25 16.44 6.26
C VAL A 322 -16.33 15.46 5.79
N ILE A 323 -16.81 14.56 6.65
CA ILE A 323 -17.87 13.60 6.31
C ILE A 323 -19.17 14.32 5.94
N ASN A 324 -19.57 15.33 6.71
CA ASN A 324 -20.79 16.09 6.46
C ASN A 324 -20.69 16.89 5.16
N ALA A 325 -19.54 17.53 4.91
CA ALA A 325 -19.27 18.18 3.63
C ALA A 325 -19.34 17.20 2.46
N ALA A 326 -18.80 15.99 2.61
CA ALA A 326 -18.88 14.95 1.58
C ALA A 326 -20.34 14.55 1.31
N LYS A 327 -21.16 14.35 2.35
CA LYS A 327 -22.58 14.01 2.22
C LYS A 327 -23.37 15.09 1.48
N GLU A 328 -23.12 16.36 1.79
CA GLU A 328 -23.78 17.47 1.13
C GLU A 328 -23.34 17.59 -0.34
N ASN A 329 -22.03 17.55 -0.60
CA ASN A 329 -21.50 17.56 -1.95
C ASN A 329 -22.02 16.39 -2.80
N LEU A 330 -22.19 15.21 -2.19
CA LEU A 330 -22.81 14.05 -2.84
C LEU A 330 -24.27 14.29 -3.22
N ARG A 331 -25.05 14.94 -2.34
CA ARG A 331 -26.45 15.28 -2.61
C ARG A 331 -26.55 16.24 -3.79
N ILE A 332 -25.72 17.29 -3.79
CA ILE A 332 -25.64 18.28 -4.87
C ILE A 332 -25.21 17.61 -6.19
N TYR A 333 -24.16 16.79 -6.13
CA TYR A 333 -23.67 16.04 -7.29
C TYR A 333 -24.76 15.15 -7.92
N ARG A 334 -25.54 14.41 -7.11
CA ARG A 334 -26.66 13.59 -7.61
C ARG A 334 -27.73 14.44 -8.27
N PHE A 335 -28.14 15.53 -7.62
CA PHE A 335 -29.13 16.45 -8.16
C PHE A 335 -28.72 17.02 -9.53
N LEU A 336 -27.49 17.49 -9.66
CA LEU A 336 -26.97 18.02 -10.94
C LEU A 336 -26.88 16.95 -12.03
N LYS A 337 -26.52 15.72 -11.65
CA LYS A 337 -26.47 14.58 -12.58
C LYS A 337 -27.86 14.17 -13.07
N GLU A 338 -28.84 14.12 -12.17
CA GLU A 338 -30.23 13.73 -12.48
C GLU A 338 -30.93 14.79 -13.34
N THR A 339 -30.65 16.07 -13.10
CA THR A 339 -31.26 17.17 -13.85
C THR A 339 -30.53 17.47 -15.17
N ASN A 340 -29.41 16.80 -15.45
CA ASN A 340 -28.58 17.00 -16.65
C ASN A 340 -28.16 18.47 -16.87
N THR A 341 -28.11 19.25 -15.79
CA THR A 341 -27.98 20.72 -15.82
C THR A 341 -26.54 21.20 -15.87
N SER A 342 -25.52 20.32 -15.85
CA SER A 342 -24.12 20.75 -15.80
C SER A 342 -23.14 19.73 -16.36
N TYR A 343 -22.11 20.22 -17.07
CA TYR A 343 -20.88 19.49 -17.32
C TYR A 343 -20.01 19.53 -16.06
N LEU A 344 -19.98 18.42 -15.32
CA LEU A 344 -19.16 18.29 -14.11
C LEU A 344 -17.70 18.04 -14.53
N CYS A 345 -16.82 19.02 -14.33
CA CYS A 345 -15.40 18.92 -14.68
C CYS A 345 -14.51 18.80 -13.44
N ASP A 346 -13.44 17.99 -13.54
CA ASP A 346 -12.45 17.81 -12.48
C ASP A 346 -11.27 18.82 -12.55
N TYR A 347 -11.37 19.87 -13.37
CA TYR A 347 -10.24 20.74 -13.70
C TYR A 347 -10.10 21.94 -12.74
N PRO A 348 -8.99 22.12 -12.01
CA PRO A 348 -8.86 23.18 -10.99
C PRO A 348 -8.80 24.62 -11.55
N LYS A 349 -8.43 24.81 -12.83
CA LYS A 349 -8.44 26.12 -13.51
C LYS A 349 -9.81 26.53 -14.03
N VAL A 350 -10.67 25.55 -14.30
CA VAL A 350 -12.10 25.80 -14.33
C VAL A 350 -12.48 25.77 -12.87
N ARG A 351 -12.32 26.90 -12.15
CA ARG A 351 -13.08 27.09 -10.90
C ARG A 351 -14.45 26.51 -11.22
N PRO A 352 -14.97 25.55 -10.44
CA PRO A 352 -16.30 25.08 -10.72
C PRO A 352 -17.18 26.30 -10.49
N LEU A 353 -17.46 27.00 -11.58
CA LEU A 353 -18.12 28.31 -11.64
C LEU A 353 -19.58 28.19 -11.20
N LEU A 354 -19.96 27.01 -10.72
CA LEU A 354 -21.24 26.63 -10.18
C LEU A 354 -21.18 25.91 -8.81
N PHE A 355 -20.01 25.53 -8.27
CA PHE A 355 -19.96 24.83 -6.96
C PHE A 355 -19.60 25.73 -5.76
N PHE A 356 -18.88 26.84 -5.95
CA PHE A 356 -18.43 27.65 -4.81
C PHE A 356 -19.35 28.80 -4.39
N PHE A 357 -20.41 29.12 -5.16
CA PHE A 357 -21.27 30.27 -4.84
C PHE A 357 -22.52 29.96 -4.00
N HIS A 358 -22.81 28.69 -3.66
CA HIS A 358 -24.00 28.39 -2.83
C HIS A 358 -23.74 27.77 -1.46
N ILE A 359 -22.53 27.26 -1.16
CA ILE A 359 -22.28 26.60 0.13
C ILE A 359 -21.67 27.55 1.18
N TYR A 360 -21.08 28.69 0.77
CA TYR A 360 -20.46 29.66 1.70
C TYR A 360 -21.28 30.95 1.97
N GLN A 361 -22.50 31.07 1.45
CA GLN A 361 -23.35 32.25 1.68
C GLN A 361 -24.51 32.06 2.67
N TYR A 362 -24.58 30.91 3.37
CA TYR A 362 -25.60 30.64 4.40
C TYR A 362 -25.04 30.38 5.81
N GLY A 363 -23.79 30.77 6.08
CA GLY A 363 -23.09 30.45 7.33
C GLY A 363 -22.60 31.63 8.17
N SER A 364 -22.82 32.89 7.80
CA SER A 364 -22.25 34.01 8.57
C SER A 364 -22.88 35.40 8.30
N ASP A 365 -24.21 35.51 8.25
CA ASP A 365 -24.89 36.81 8.37
C ASP A 365 -26.19 36.67 9.19
N LEU A 366 -26.00 36.29 10.45
CA LEU A 366 -26.89 36.67 11.54
C LEU A 366 -25.97 37.20 12.64
N GLU A 367 -25.59 38.47 12.51
CA GLU A 367 -25.55 39.46 13.59
C GLU A 367 -25.12 40.81 13.02
N ARG A 368 -26.13 41.67 12.80
CA ARG A 368 -25.99 43.12 12.64
C ARG A 368 -25.72 43.77 14.01
N PRO A 369 -25.10 44.95 14.02
CA PRO A 369 -25.90 46.19 14.00
C PRO A 369 -26.00 46.86 12.63
#